data_AF-A0A3S2LGA4-F1
#
_entry.id   AF-A0A3S2LGA4-F1
#
_cell.length_a   1.000
_cell.length_b   1.000
_cell.length_c   1.000
_cell.angle_alpha   90.00
_cell.angle_beta   90.00
_cell.angle_gamma   90.00
#
_symmetry.space_group_name_H-M   'P 1'
#
loop_
_entity.id
_entity.type
_entity.pdbx_description
1 polymer ?
#
loop_
_entity_poly.entity_id
_entity_poly.type
_entity_poly.pdbx_seq_one_letter_code
_entity_poly.pdbx_strand_id
1 'polypeptide(L)'
;MLYPGRFLEPSDIVMLARVCATVCEQRGVPVASWAGERTAAHVLRLFLNGLTGENELIDAEKNWARGSDLAFEGAPVSYENKREAA
;
A
#
# COMPACT_ATOMS: atom_id res chain seq x y z
N MET A 1 -1.69 -17.03 7.02
CA MET A 1 -0.80 -17.08 8.20
C MET A 1 0.03 -15.81 8.19
N LEU A 2 -0.16 -14.92 9.17
CA LEU A 2 0.77 -13.80 9.41
C LEU A 2 2.00 -14.39 10.10
N TYR A 3 3.21 -14.12 9.57
CA TYR A 3 4.45 -14.58 10.20
C TYR A 3 4.61 -13.81 11.55
N PRO A 4 4.60 -14.49 12.70
CA PRO A 4 4.66 -13.80 13.99
C PRO A 4 6.05 -13.18 14.16
N GLY A 5 6.10 -11.85 14.29
CA GLY A 5 7.26 -11.15 14.86
C GLY A 5 8.36 -10.71 13.89
N ARG A 6 8.05 -10.42 12.62
CA ARG A 6 9.02 -9.71 11.78
C ARG A 6 9.18 -8.28 12.29
N PHE A 7 10.31 -8.02 12.96
CA PHE A 7 10.70 -6.68 13.37
C PHE A 7 10.98 -5.84 12.13
N LEU A 8 10.49 -4.59 12.13
CA LEU A 8 10.79 -3.62 11.08
C LEU A 8 12.07 -2.89 11.47
N GLU A 9 13.14 -3.12 10.72
CA GLU A 9 14.35 -2.33 10.88
C GLU A 9 14.11 -0.91 10.35
N PRO A 10 14.85 0.11 10.84
CA PRO A 10 14.73 1.46 10.30
C PRO A 10 14.90 1.54 8.79
N SER A 11 15.77 0.69 8.21
CA SER A 11 15.95 0.54 6.76
C SER A 11 14.68 0.04 6.05
N ASP A 12 13.94 -0.88 6.68
CA ASP A 12 12.68 -1.38 6.13
C ASP A 12 11.64 -0.27 6.07
N ILE A 13 11.53 0.54 7.13
CA ILE A 13 10.58 1.66 7.19
C ILE A 13 10.87 2.66 6.06
N VAL A 14 12.14 3.01 5.85
CA VAL A 14 12.56 3.92 4.77
C VAL A 14 12.25 3.32 3.39
N MET A 15 12.53 2.04 3.19
CA MET A 15 12.22 1.35 1.93
C MET A 15 10.71 1.31 1.67
N LEU A 16 9.90 0.92 2.65
CA LEU A 16 8.44 0.87 2.53
C LEU A 16 7.85 2.25 2.23
N ALA A 17 8.38 3.32 2.85
CA ALA A 17 7.98 4.69 2.56
C ALA A 17 8.30 5.09 1.10
N ARG A 18 9.48 4.72 0.60
CA ARG A 18 9.88 4.97 -0.81
C ARG A 18 9.00 4.21 -1.79
N VAL A 19 8.72 2.94 -1.54
CA VAL A 19 7.79 2.13 -2.34
C VAL A 19 6.42 2.80 -2.39
N CYS A 20 5.87 3.17 -1.24
CA CYS A 20 4.55 3.81 -1.17
C CYS A 20 4.52 5.13 -1.96
N ALA A 21 5.52 6.00 -1.78
CA ALA A 21 5.64 7.25 -2.51
C ALA A 21 5.72 7.02 -4.03
N THR A 22 6.56 6.07 -4.45
CA THR A 22 6.77 5.72 -5.87
C THR A 22 5.49 5.21 -6.52
N VAL A 23 4.77 4.31 -5.82
CA VAL A 23 3.51 3.76 -6.32
C VAL A 23 2.42 4.84 -6.37
N CYS A 24 2.35 5.70 -5.36
CA CYS A 24 1.40 6.83 -5.36
C CYS A 24 1.68 7.81 -6.50
N GLU A 25 2.94 8.17 -6.73
CA GLU A 25 3.38 9.03 -7.84
C GLU A 25 3.03 8.40 -9.20
N GLN A 26 3.34 7.13 -9.40
CA GLN A 26 3.00 6.40 -10.63
C GLN A 26 1.48 6.34 -10.90
N ARG A 27 0.67 6.37 -9.83
CA ARG A 27 -0.80 6.39 -9.91
C ARG A 27 -1.38 7.80 -9.94
N GLY A 28 -0.56 8.85 -9.80
CA GLY A 28 -1.03 10.23 -9.73
C GLY A 28 -1.89 10.54 -8.49
N VAL A 29 -1.72 9.79 -7.40
CA VAL A 29 -2.49 9.98 -6.16
C VAL A 29 -1.63 10.57 -5.04
N PRO A 30 -2.17 11.44 -4.17
CA PRO A 30 -1.45 11.91 -2.99
C PRO A 30 -1.23 10.76 -1.99
N VAL A 31 -0.04 10.67 -1.39
CA VAL A 31 0.27 9.64 -0.38
C VAL A 31 -0.65 9.73 0.84
N ALA A 32 -1.01 10.94 1.26
CA ALA A 32 -1.92 11.19 2.38
C ALA A 32 -3.41 11.01 2.04
N SER A 33 -3.73 10.56 0.82
CA SER A 33 -5.11 10.25 0.43
C SER A 33 -5.52 8.85 0.90
N TRP A 34 -6.82 8.57 0.90
CA TRP A 34 -7.34 7.23 1.17
C TRP A 34 -6.75 6.15 0.23
N ALA A 35 -6.53 6.50 -1.04
CA ALA A 35 -5.88 5.60 -1.99
C ALA A 35 -4.42 5.32 -1.61
N GLY A 36 -3.70 6.35 -1.12
CA GLY A 36 -2.33 6.21 -0.62
C GLY A 36 -2.24 5.36 0.65
N GLU A 37 -3.17 5.51 1.58
CA GLU A 37 -3.27 4.65 2.77
C GLU A 37 -3.52 3.19 2.39
N ARG A 38 -4.39 2.94 1.41
CA ARG A 38 -4.65 1.59 0.90
C ARG A 38 -3.41 0.97 0.26
N THR A 39 -2.64 1.74 -0.51
CA THR A 39 -1.34 1.32 -1.04
C THR A 39 -0.37 0.99 0.09
N ALA A 40 -0.23 1.86 1.10
CA ALA A 40 0.67 1.63 2.22
C ALA A 40 0.32 0.33 2.98
N ALA A 41 -0.97 0.09 3.24
CA ALA A 41 -1.44 -1.11 3.91
C ALA A 41 -1.15 -2.39 3.10
N HIS A 42 -1.33 -2.34 1.78
CA HIS A 42 -1.07 -3.50 0.92
C HIS A 42 0.43 -3.79 0.77
N VAL A 43 1.26 -2.77 0.57
CA VAL A 43 2.73 -2.87 0.59
C VAL A 43 3.23 -3.47 1.90
N LEU A 44 2.76 -2.97 3.04
CA LEU A 44 3.12 -3.51 4.35
C LEU A 44 2.71 -4.98 4.48
N ARG A 45 1.50 -5.34 4.02
CA ARG A 45 1.03 -6.72 4.04
C ARG A 45 1.92 -7.64 3.19
N LEU A 46 2.32 -7.22 1.99
CA LEU A 46 3.23 -7.99 1.13
C LEU A 46 4.57 -8.22 1.84
N PHE A 47 5.12 -7.16 2.45
CA PHE A 47 6.36 -7.23 3.19
C PHE A 47 6.32 -8.18 4.38
N LEU A 48 5.26 -8.10 5.19
CA LEU A 48 5.07 -9.00 6.33
C LEU A 48 4.83 -10.46 5.91
N ASN A 49 4.41 -10.69 4.66
CA ASN A 49 4.28 -12.03 4.08
C ASN A 49 5.57 -12.54 3.40
N GLY A 50 6.67 -11.77 3.45
CA GLY A 50 8.00 -12.20 3.00
C GLY A 50 8.47 -11.59 1.68
N LEU A 51 7.71 -10.68 1.05
CA LEU A 51 8.17 -9.97 -0.14
C LEU A 51 9.03 -8.76 0.28
N THR A 52 10.35 -8.88 0.15
CA THR A 52 11.28 -7.93 0.77
C THR A 52 11.96 -6.98 -0.21
N GLY A 53 11.96 -7.31 -1.52
CA GLY A 53 12.56 -6.49 -2.55
C GLY A 53 11.74 -5.24 -2.86
N GLU A 54 12.41 -4.08 -2.90
CA GLU A 54 11.77 -2.80 -3.25
C GLU A 54 11.09 -2.85 -4.62
N ASN A 55 11.80 -3.31 -5.66
CA ASN A 55 11.23 -3.46 -7.01
C ASN A 55 10.10 -4.49 -7.06
N GLU A 56 10.23 -5.60 -6.33
CA GLU A 56 9.21 -6.64 -6.27
C GLU A 56 7.91 -6.12 -5.64
N LEU A 57 8.02 -5.30 -4.59
CA LEU A 57 6.89 -4.64 -3.96
C LEU A 57 6.21 -3.64 -4.90
N ILE A 58 6.99 -2.84 -5.65
CA ILE A 58 6.47 -1.91 -6.65
C ILE A 58 5.71 -2.67 -7.75
N ASP A 59 6.30 -3.76 -8.27
CA ASP A 59 5.68 -4.55 -9.33
C ASP A 59 4.44 -5.31 -8.85
N ALA A 60 4.46 -5.82 -7.62
CA ALA A 60 3.29 -6.42 -6.98
C ALA A 60 2.14 -5.41 -6.82
N GLU A 61 2.45 -4.16 -6.41
CA GLU A 61 1.45 -3.08 -6.35
C GLU A 61 0.87 -2.73 -7.72
N LYS A 62 1.69 -2.67 -8.77
CA LYS A 62 1.20 -2.42 -10.14
C LYS A 62 0.23 -3.51 -10.60
N ASN A 63 0.58 -4.77 -10.34
CA ASN A 63 -0.26 -5.92 -10.70
C ASN A 63 -1.55 -5.96 -9.87
N TRP A 64 -1.47 -5.57 -8.59
CA TRP A 64 -2.62 -5.47 -7.71
C TRP A 64 -3.62 -4.39 -8.15
N ALA A 65 -3.14 -3.22 -8.59
CA ALA A 65 -4.01 -2.16 -9.11
C ALA A 65 -4.83 -2.65 -10.31
N ARG A 66 -4.16 -3.31 -11.27
CA ARG A 66 -4.84 -3.87 -12.46
C ARG A 66 -5.92 -4.90 -12.09
N GLY A 67 -5.71 -5.70 -11.06
CA GLY A 67 -6.69 -6.68 -10.58
C GLY A 67 -7.79 -6.06 -9.70
N SER A 68 -7.47 -5.03 -8.92
CA SER A 68 -8.39 -4.36 -8.02
C SER A 68 -9.35 -3.42 -8.75
N ASP A 69 -8.89 -2.74 -9.80
CA ASP A 69 -9.75 -1.91 -10.65
C ASP A 69 -10.82 -2.76 -11.35
N LEU A 70 -10.47 -4.00 -11.75
CA LEU A 70 -11.42 -4.99 -12.29
C LEU A 70 -12.38 -5.56 -11.22
N ALA A 71 -11.98 -5.57 -9.94
CA ALA A 71 -12.82 -6.02 -8.83
C ALA A 71 -13.68 -4.88 -8.23
N PHE A 72 -13.30 -3.62 -8.44
CA PHE A 72 -13.95 -2.44 -7.86
C PHE A 72 -15.23 -2.03 -8.57
N GLU A 73 -15.48 -2.48 -9.81
CA GLU A 73 -16.79 -2.31 -10.45
C GLU A 73 -17.95 -3.02 -9.69
N GLY A 74 -17.66 -3.80 -8.64
CA GLY A 74 -18.65 -4.56 -7.88
C GLY A 74 -19.04 -4.06 -6.48
N ALA A 75 -18.39 -3.05 -5.88
CA ALA A 75 -18.71 -2.67 -4.49
C ALA A 75 -18.45 -1.18 -4.15
N PRO A 76 -19.51 -0.36 -3.95
CA PRO A 76 -19.35 0.97 -3.39
C PRO A 76 -19.17 0.82 -1.87
N VAL A 77 -17.93 0.76 -1.39
CA VAL A 77 -17.68 0.84 0.05
C VAL A 77 -17.57 2.32 0.43
N SER A 78 -18.70 2.88 0.84
CA SER A 78 -18.80 4.20 1.45
C SER A 78 -18.24 4.16 2.87
N TYR A 79 -17.16 4.89 3.13
CA TYR A 79 -16.76 5.28 4.48
C TYR A 79 -16.82 6.80 4.55
N GLU A 80 -17.86 7.29 5.21
CA GLU A 80 -18.03 8.71 5.47
C GLU A 80 -16.79 9.28 6.18
N ASN A 81 -16.27 10.29 5.48
CA ASN A 81 -15.32 11.30 5.89
C ASN A 81 -15.55 11.84 7.31
N LYS A 82 -14.68 11.48 8.25
CA LYS A 82 -14.40 12.28 9.46
C LYS A 82 -12.91 12.22 9.79
N ARG A 83 -12.14 13.10 9.16
CA ARG A 83 -10.90 13.60 9.77
C ARG A 83 -11.06 15.10 9.93
N GLU A 84 -11.59 15.48 11.09
CA GLU A 84 -11.40 16.83 11.61
C GLU A 84 -9.90 17.04 11.82
N ALA A 85 -9.40 18.11 11.23
CA ALA A 85 -8.06 18.61 11.48
C ALA A 85 -7.97 19.07 12.94
N ALA A 86 -6.94 18.61 13.65
CA ALA A 86 -6.49 19.15 14.93
C ALA A 86 -5.03 19.59 14.78
#